data_AF-A0A7D3SWC2-F1
#
_entry.id   AF-A0A7D3SWC2-F1
#
_cell.length_a   1.000
_cell.length_b   1.000
_cell.length_c   1.000
_cell.angle_alpha   90.00
_cell.angle_beta   90.00
_cell.angle_gamma   90.00
#
_symmetry.space_group_name_H-M   'P 1'
#
loop_
_entity.id
_entity.type
_entity.pdbx_description
1 polymer ?
#
loop_
_entity_poly.entity_id
_entity_poly.type
_entity_poly.pdbx_seq_one_letter_code
_entity_poly.pdbx_strand_id
1 'polypeptide(L)'
;MLHLLLVLGVMVILCSFFLSISRLLNCLIVVENFNVLLLFVAMLFQRGESYIFLIALMVIFTVEVMLGLVVLTRLWDSSELIDIVGW
;
A
#
# COMPACT_ATOMS: atom_id res chain seq x y z
N MET A 1 2.74 18.48 -16.98
CA MET A 1 3.47 18.54 -15.69
C MET A 1 2.91 17.53 -14.68
N LEU A 2 1.61 17.55 -14.39
CA LEU A 2 0.97 16.59 -13.46
C LEU A 2 1.24 15.11 -13.80
N HIS A 3 1.04 14.72 -15.06
CA HIS A 3 1.30 13.35 -15.52
C HIS A 3 2.75 12.88 -15.28
N LEU A 4 3.72 13.79 -15.43
CA LEU A 4 5.14 13.48 -15.29
C LEU A 4 5.50 13.25 -13.81
N LEU A 5 4.90 14.04 -12.91
CA LEU A 5 5.03 13.90 -11.46
C LEU A 5 4.38 12.60 -10.97
N LEU A 6 3.24 12.23 -11.56
CA LEU A 6 2.53 10.98 -11.27
C LEU A 6 3.37 9.76 -11.68
N VAL A 7 3.90 9.75 -12.91
CA VAL A 7 4.80 8.70 -13.38
C VAL A 7 6.04 8.60 -12.50
N LEU A 8 6.65 9.72 -12.15
CA LEU A 8 7.80 9.73 -11.24
C LEU A 8 7.45 9.15 -9.86
N GLY A 9 6.30 9.55 -9.30
CA GLY A 9 5.80 9.02 -8.03
C GLY A 9 5.59 7.50 -8.07
N VAL A 10 4.94 6.98 -9.12
CA VAL A 10 4.76 5.53 -9.30
C VAL A 10 6.11 4.81 -9.42
N MET A 11 7.06 5.36 -10.18
CA MET A 11 8.39 4.76 -10.34
C MET A 11 9.19 4.72 -9.04
N VAL A 12 9.11 5.78 -8.22
CA VAL A 12 9.76 5.84 -6.90
C VAL A 12 9.15 4.79 -5.96
N ILE A 13 7.83 4.63 -5.96
CA ILE A 13 7.12 3.65 -5.13
C ILE A 13 7.46 2.23 -5.56
N LEU A 14 7.46 1.92 -6.86
CA LEU A 14 7.83 0.60 -7.38
C LEU A 14 9.29 0.24 -7.04
N CYS A 15 10.19 1.21 -7.18
CA CYS A 15 11.59 1.05 -6.79
C CYS A 15 11.72 0.80 -5.26
N SER A 16 10.97 1.54 -4.45
CA SER A 16 10.95 1.39 -3.00
C SER A 16 10.38 0.04 -2.58
N PHE A 17 9.38 -0.47 -3.29
CA PHE A 17 8.81 -1.80 -3.06
C PHE A 17 9.84 -2.90 -3.32
N PHE A 18 10.57 -2.82 -4.43
CA PHE A 18 11.61 -3.79 -4.78
C PHE A 18 12.77 -3.79 -3.77
N LEU A 19 13.17 -2.60 -3.29
CA LEU A 19 14.23 -2.45 -2.28
C LEU A 19 13.80 -2.95 -0.88
N SER A 20 12.50 -2.97 -0.61
CA SER A 20 11.94 -3.25 0.71
C SER A 20 11.47 -4.70 0.91
N ILE A 21 11.67 -5.58 -0.08
CA ILE A 21 11.10 -6.93 -0.12
C ILE A 21 11.46 -7.80 1.11
N SER A 22 12.58 -7.51 1.77
CA SER A 22 13.04 -8.20 2.98
C SER A 22 12.24 -7.88 4.24
N ARG A 23 11.50 -6.76 4.26
CA ARG A 23 10.71 -6.30 5.40
C ARG A 23 9.28 -6.00 4.95
N LEU A 24 8.39 -6.95 5.23
CA LEU A 24 6.95 -6.86 4.93
C LEU A 24 6.29 -5.57 5.46
N LEU A 25 6.68 -5.10 6.65
CA LEU A 25 6.16 -3.85 7.20
C LEU A 25 6.57 -2.62 6.37
N ASN A 26 7.80 -2.58 5.88
CA ASN A 26 8.23 -1.51 5.00
C ASN A 26 7.54 -1.59 3.63
N CYS A 27 7.25 -2.79 3.11
CA CYS A 27 6.42 -2.95 1.91
C CYS A 27 5.01 -2.38 2.12
N LEU A 28 4.39 -2.65 3.27
CA LEU A 28 3.07 -2.09 3.60
C LEU A 28 3.08 -0.56 3.58
N ILE A 29 4.09 0.07 4.17
CA ILE A 29 4.25 1.52 4.19
C ILE A 29 4.37 2.08 2.75
N VAL A 30 5.10 1.39 1.88
CA VAL A 30 5.25 1.80 0.48
C VAL A 30 3.90 1.72 -0.26
N VAL A 31 3.13 0.65 -0.05
CA VAL A 31 1.82 0.49 -0.68
C VAL A 31 0.80 1.51 -0.15
N GLU A 32 0.83 1.83 1.15
CA GLU A 32 -0.03 2.87 1.71
C GLU A 32 0.27 4.25 1.10
N ASN A 33 1.54 4.59 0.91
CA ASN A 33 1.91 5.84 0.21
C ASN A 33 1.43 5.87 -1.24
N PHE A 34 1.37 4.72 -1.91
CA PHE A 34 0.78 4.60 -3.25
C PHE A 34 -0.72 4.86 -3.25
N ASN A 35 -1.44 4.33 -2.28
CA ASN A 35 -2.88 4.54 -2.13
C ASN A 35 -3.20 6.02 -1.90
N VAL A 36 -2.42 6.70 -1.05
CA VAL A 36 -2.57 8.15 -0.84
C VAL A 36 -2.35 8.94 -2.13
N LEU A 37 -1.31 8.59 -2.90
CA LEU A 37 -1.05 9.22 -4.20
C LEU A 37 -2.21 8.99 -5.18
N LEU A 38 -2.72 7.77 -5.27
CA LEU A 38 -3.87 7.42 -6.11
C LEU A 38 -5.13 8.18 -5.71
N LEU A 39 -5.40 8.29 -4.41
CA LEU A 39 -6.54 9.03 -3.88
C LEU A 39 -6.42 10.52 -4.22
N PHE A 40 -5.22 11.09 -4.07
CA PHE A 40 -4.93 12.48 -4.43
C PHE A 40 -5.15 12.74 -5.92
N VAL A 41 -4.70 11.82 -6.78
CA VAL A 41 -4.94 11.88 -8.23
C VAL A 41 -6.45 11.80 -8.51
N ALA A 42 -7.16 10.87 -7.87
CA ALA A 42 -8.61 10.72 -8.05
C ALA A 42 -9.38 12.00 -7.67
N MET A 43 -8.96 12.71 -6.61
CA MET A 43 -9.49 14.03 -6.27
C MET A 43 -9.23 15.08 -7.36
N LEU A 44 -8.01 15.14 -7.90
CA LEU A 44 -7.65 16.13 -8.92
C LEU A 44 -8.38 15.93 -10.26
N PHE A 45 -8.69 14.68 -10.60
CA PHE A 45 -9.43 14.34 -11.82
C PHE A 45 -10.96 14.38 -11.64
N GLN A 46 -11.45 14.70 -10.45
CA GLN A 46 -12.87 14.71 -10.15
C GLN A 46 -13.57 15.84 -10.94
N ARG A 47 -14.30 15.46 -11.99
CA ARG A 47 -15.16 16.33 -12.78
C ARG A 47 -16.61 15.81 -12.66
N GLY A 48 -17.35 16.32 -11.68
CA GLY A 48 -18.77 15.98 -11.45
C GLY A 48 -19.03 14.98 -10.31
N GLU A 49 -20.14 14.22 -10.42
CA GLU A 49 -20.77 13.34 -9.42
C GLU A 49 -19.96 12.07 -9.03
N SER A 50 -18.66 12.01 -9.27
CA SER A 50 -17.84 10.81 -9.02
C SER A 50 -17.39 10.66 -7.55
N TYR A 51 -18.15 11.21 -6.60
CA TYR A 51 -17.87 11.08 -5.16
C TYR A 51 -17.96 9.64 -4.67
N ILE A 52 -18.88 8.86 -5.22
CA ILE A 52 -19.07 7.43 -4.87
C ILE A 52 -17.80 6.63 -5.20
N PHE A 53 -17.15 6.92 -6.32
CA PHE A 53 -15.91 6.26 -6.73
C PHE A 53 -14.76 6.54 -5.77
N LEU A 54 -14.64 7.79 -5.31
CA LEU A 54 -13.60 8.18 -4.36
C LEU A 54 -13.77 7.50 -3.00
N ILE A 55 -15.01 7.41 -2.51
CA ILE A 55 -15.34 6.71 -1.26
C ILE A 55 -15.08 5.20 -1.42
N ALA A 56 -15.47 4.61 -2.55
CA ALA A 56 -15.21 3.20 -2.82
C ALA A 56 -13.70 2.89 -2.84
N LEU A 57 -12.89 3.73 -3.48
CA LEU A 57 -11.43 3.60 -3.46
C LEU A 57 -10.87 3.71 -2.04
N MET A 58 -11.35 4.65 -1.24
CA MET A 58 -10.92 4.80 0.15
C MET A 58 -11.17 3.52 0.96
N VAL A 59 -12.34 2.88 0.81
CA VAL A 59 -12.66 1.62 1.49
C VAL A 59 -11.78 0.47 1.00
N ILE A 60 -11.52 0.38 -0.30
CA ILE A 60 -10.67 -0.68 -0.85
C ILE A 60 -9.23 -0.54 -0.32
N PHE A 61 -8.70 0.69 -0.26
CA PHE A 61 -7.35 0.94 0.25
C PHE A 61 -7.22 0.61 1.75
N THR A 62 -8.25 0.86 2.57
CA THR A 62 -8.20 0.48 3.98
C THR A 62 -8.26 -1.03 4.17
N VAL A 63 -9.06 -1.75 3.36
CA VAL A 63 -9.10 -3.22 3.38
C VAL A 63 -7.75 -3.83 3.00
N GLU A 64 -7.08 -3.27 2.01
CA GLU A 64 -5.76 -3.75 1.58
C GLU A 64 -4.71 -3.62 2.69
N VAL A 65 -4.62 -2.48 3.37
CA VAL A 65 -3.72 -2.29 4.51
C VAL A 65 -4.08 -3.25 5.66
N MET A 66 -5.36 -3.43 5.96
CA MET A 66 -5.81 -4.38 7.00
C MET A 66 -5.41 -5.82 6.67
N LEU A 67 -5.61 -6.27 5.42
CA LEU A 67 -5.20 -7.60 4.98
C LEU A 67 -3.67 -7.75 5.04
N GLY A 68 -2.93 -6.72 4.63
CA GLY A 68 -1.47 -6.71 4.72
C GLY A 68 -0.98 -6.88 6.16
N LEU A 69 -1.58 -6.17 7.11
CA LEU A 69 -1.27 -6.31 8.54
C LEU A 69 -1.64 -7.69 9.08
N VAL A 70 -2.78 -8.27 8.67
CA VAL A 70 -3.16 -9.63 9.07
C VAL A 70 -2.16 -10.65 8.54
N VAL A 71 -1.73 -10.54 7.29
CA VAL A 71 -0.70 -11.44 6.74
C VAL A 71 0.62 -11.27 7.50
N LEU A 72 1.00 -10.04 7.83
CA LEU A 72 2.20 -9.75 8.60
C LEU A 72 2.16 -10.40 9.99
N THR A 73 1.06 -10.29 10.73
CA THR A 73 0.94 -10.89 12.06
C THR A 73 0.98 -12.42 11.99
N ARG A 74 0.34 -13.04 10.99
CA ARG A 74 0.42 -14.50 10.81
C ARG A 74 1.83 -14.99 10.49
N LEU A 75 2.56 -14.25 9.65
CA LEU A 75 3.95 -14.58 9.34
C LEU A 75 4.85 -14.38 10.56
N TRP A 76 4.61 -13.33 11.34
CA TRP A 76 5.30 -13.08 12.60
C TRP A 76 5.09 -14.23 13.60
N ASP A 77 3.83 -14.62 13.84
CA ASP A 77 3.48 -15.75 14.72
C ASP A 77 4.15 -17.06 14.24
N SER A 78 4.21 -17.30 12.93
CA SER A 78 4.85 -18.49 12.37
C SER A 78 6.38 -18.47 12.52
N SER A 79 7.00 -17.29 12.46
CA SER A 79 8.45 -17.12 12.66
C SER A 79 8.82 -17.31 14.12
N GLU A 80 8.02 -16.78 15.05
CA GLU A 80 8.22 -17.03 16.48
C GLU A 80 7.99 -18.52 16.83
N LEU A 81 7.04 -19.19 16.20
CA LEU A 81 6.85 -20.64 16.34
C LEU A 81 8.05 -21.45 15.82
N ILE A 82 8.69 -21.02 14.73
CA ILE A 82 9.92 -21.64 14.22
C ILE A 82 11.08 -21.44 15.21
N ASP A 83 11.19 -20.26 15.83
CA ASP A 83 12.22 -20.01 16.85
C ASP A 83 11.96 -20.78 18.17
N ILE A 84 10.71 -21.09 18.52
CA ILE A 84 10.38 -21.89 19.72
C ILE A 84 10.59 -23.40 19.49
N VAL A 85 10.36 -23.90 18.27
CA VAL A 85 10.53 -25.33 17.93
C VAL A 85 11.96 -25.65 17.48
N GLY A 86 12.73 -24.65 17.06
CA GLY A 86 14.13 -24.77 16.69
C GLY A 86 15.08 -24.66 17.88
N TRP A 87 15.47 -25.83 18.41
CA TRP A 87 16.49 -26.15 19.44
C TRP A 87 15.96 -26.49 20.84
#